data_AF-A0A6A7LDM6-F1
#
_entry.id   AF-A0A6A7LDM6-F1
#
_cell.length_a   1.000
_cell.length_b   1.000
_cell.length_c   1.000
_cell.angle_alpha   90.00
_cell.angle_beta   90.00
_cell.angle_gamma   90.00
#
_symmetry.space_group_name_H-M   'P 1'
#
loop_
_entity.id
_entity.type
_entity.pdbx_description
1 polymer ?
#
loop_
_entity_poly.entity_id
_entity_poly.type
_entity_poly.pdbx_seq_one_letter_code
_entity_poly.pdbx_strand_id
1 'polypeptide(L)'
;MLKIDKKFAVTVTISILVTILVYIGIVTSLERPTLSRTPLSEENAVSIVIDKKNLNSSDRQDFVTEFVHIKGNGSFYESNLNSNYVGTHLGDSHTTINNANYFAWKITDRINNFTYFIEPLNGEIVSEISQ
;
A
#
# COMPACT_ATOMS: atom_id res chain seq x y z
N MET A 1 -11.59 -52.61 -14.11
CA MET A 1 -12.11 -51.79 -12.99
C MET A 1 -10.92 -51.32 -12.16
N LEU A 2 -10.54 -50.05 -12.29
CA LEU A 2 -9.37 -49.49 -11.60
C LEU A 2 -9.69 -49.42 -10.10
N LYS A 3 -9.09 -50.29 -9.27
CA LYS A 3 -9.21 -50.19 -7.81
C LYS A 3 -8.33 -49.04 -7.36
N ILE A 4 -8.93 -47.88 -7.10
CA ILE A 4 -8.22 -46.74 -6.52
C ILE A 4 -7.77 -47.15 -5.12
N ASP A 5 -6.47 -47.07 -4.88
CA ASP A 5 -5.89 -47.35 -3.56
C ASP A 5 -6.43 -46.33 -2.54
N LYS A 6 -6.86 -46.81 -1.36
CA LYS A 6 -7.45 -45.96 -0.32
C LYS A 6 -6.46 -44.89 0.16
N LYS A 7 -5.17 -45.20 0.26
CA LYS A 7 -4.13 -44.23 0.62
C LYS A 7 -3.99 -43.19 -0.48
N PHE A 8 -3.99 -43.61 -1.74
CA PHE A 8 -3.97 -42.67 -2.89
C PHE A 8 -5.17 -41.71 -2.86
N ALA A 9 -6.39 -42.21 -2.66
CA ALA A 9 -7.59 -41.37 -2.56
C ALA A 9 -7.53 -40.38 -1.38
N VAL A 10 -7.03 -40.82 -0.22
CA VAL A 10 -6.87 -39.96 0.96
C VAL A 10 -5.83 -38.87 0.70
N THR A 11 -4.69 -39.20 0.10
CA THR A 11 -3.65 -38.22 -0.23
C THR A 11 -4.17 -37.16 -1.20
N VAL A 12 -4.86 -37.56 -2.27
CA VAL A 12 -5.46 -36.61 -3.23
C VAL A 12 -6.45 -35.67 -2.54
N THR A 13 -7.32 -36.22 -1.68
CA THR A 13 -8.29 -35.41 -0.94
C THR A 13 -7.62 -34.38 -0.04
N ILE A 14 -6.57 -34.78 0.70
CA ILE A 14 -5.82 -33.88 1.56
C ILE A 14 -5.11 -32.80 0.73
N SER A 15 -4.49 -33.17 -0.39
CA SER A 15 -3.82 -32.21 -1.27
C SER A 15 -4.79 -31.15 -1.80
N ILE A 16 -5.97 -31.55 -2.27
CA ILE A 16 -7.00 -30.62 -2.74
C ILE A 16 -7.43 -29.68 -1.60
N LEU A 17 -7.68 -30.23 -0.40
CA LEU A 17 -8.09 -29.44 0.75
C LEU A 17 -7.04 -28.40 1.15
N VAL A 18 -5.76 -28.79 1.19
CA VAL A 18 -4.64 -27.89 1.50
C VAL A 18 -4.54 -26.79 0.44
N THR A 19 -4.65 -27.12 -0.85
CA THR A 19 -4.63 -26.12 -1.93
C THR A 19 -5.75 -25.09 -1.78
N ILE A 20 -6.98 -25.53 -1.45
CA ILE A 20 -8.11 -24.64 -1.21
C ILE A 20 -7.84 -23.70 -0.03
N LEU A 21 -7.34 -24.23 1.09
CA LEU A 21 -7.03 -23.42 2.28
C LEU A 21 -5.94 -22.37 1.99
N VAL A 22 -4.89 -22.75 1.26
CA VAL A 22 -3.81 -21.84 0.84
C VAL A 22 -4.37 -20.74 -0.07
N TYR A 23 -5.19 -21.11 -1.05
CA TYR A 23 -5.82 -20.15 -1.95
C TYR A 23 -6.66 -19.12 -1.18
N ILE A 24 -7.51 -19.58 -0.25
CA ILE A 24 -8.32 -18.69 0.60
C ILE A 24 -7.42 -17.76 1.42
N GLY A 25 -6.34 -18.29 2.01
CA GLY A 25 -5.39 -17.50 2.79
C GLY A 25 -4.74 -16.38 1.96
N ILE A 26 -4.30 -16.69 0.73
CA ILE A 26 -3.70 -15.71 -0.18
C ILE A 26 -4.72 -14.64 -0.57
N VAL A 27 -5.92 -15.01 -1.02
CA VAL A 27 -6.96 -14.05 -1.41
C VAL A 27 -7.32 -13.14 -0.24
N THR A 28 -7.55 -13.72 0.94
CA THR A 28 -7.88 -12.95 2.15
C THR A 28 -6.75 -12.00 2.55
N SER A 29 -5.49 -12.40 2.36
CA SER A 29 -4.32 -11.55 2.65
C SER A 29 -4.20 -10.36 1.69
N LEU A 30 -4.76 -10.44 0.49
CA LEU A 30 -4.83 -9.31 -0.44
C LEU A 30 -5.98 -8.37 -0.09
N GLU A 31 -7.13 -8.92 0.30
CA GLU A 31 -8.33 -8.14 0.62
C GLU A 31 -8.28 -7.42 1.97
N ARG A 32 -7.36 -7.81 2.87
CA ARG A 32 -7.25 -7.23 4.21
C ARG A 32 -5.82 -6.83 4.53
N PRO A 33 -5.59 -5.68 5.17
CA PRO A 33 -4.25 -5.27 5.59
C PRO A 33 -3.67 -6.29 6.58
N THR A 34 -2.38 -6.61 6.41
CA THR A 34 -1.67 -7.55 7.28
C THR A 34 -1.29 -6.96 8.64
N LEU A 35 -1.37 -5.63 8.77
CA LEU A 35 -1.04 -4.89 9.99
C LEU A 35 -2.32 -4.37 10.65
N SER A 36 -2.53 -4.74 11.92
CA SER A 36 -3.73 -4.39 12.71
C SER A 36 -3.79 -2.93 13.16
N ARG A 37 -2.98 -2.04 12.60
CA ARG A 37 -2.88 -0.64 13.03
C ARG A 37 -3.67 0.23 12.09
N THR A 38 -4.55 1.05 12.66
CA THR A 38 -5.31 2.04 11.90
C THR A 38 -4.33 3.04 11.28
N PRO A 39 -4.32 3.20 9.95
CA PRO A 39 -3.49 4.20 9.30
C PRO A 39 -3.93 5.61 9.73
N LEU A 40 -3.01 6.57 9.67
CA LEU A 40 -3.31 8.00 9.79
C LEU A 40 -4.40 8.37 8.79
N SER A 41 -5.33 9.23 9.22
CA SER A 41 -6.33 9.78 8.31
C SER A 41 -5.68 10.69 7.27
N GLU A 42 -6.39 10.89 6.17
CA GLU A 42 -6.00 11.78 5.09
C GLU A 42 -5.68 13.20 5.61
N GLU A 43 -6.53 13.75 6.48
CA GLU A 43 -6.38 15.10 7.02
C GLU A 43 -5.17 15.22 7.93
N ASN A 44 -4.85 14.16 8.68
CA ASN A 44 -3.65 14.11 9.51
C ASN A 44 -2.40 14.04 8.64
N ALA A 45 -2.42 13.26 7.55
CA ALA A 45 -1.31 13.17 6.63
C ALA A 45 -1.02 14.53 5.95
N VAL A 46 -2.06 15.26 5.52
CA VAL A 46 -1.94 16.63 4.99
C VAL A 46 -1.39 17.58 6.06
N SER A 47 -1.90 17.51 7.29
CA SER A 47 -1.41 18.36 8.39
C SER A 47 0.10 18.15 8.64
N ILE A 48 0.57 16.91 8.58
CA ILE A 48 1.99 16.58 8.74
C ILE A 48 2.84 17.19 7.63
N VAL A 49 2.37 17.19 6.38
CA VAL A 49 3.08 17.87 5.27
C VAL A 49 3.17 19.36 5.52
N ILE A 50 2.05 19.99 5.86
CA ILE A 50 1.97 21.43 6.15
C ILE A 50 2.96 21.81 7.25
N ASP A 51 2.94 21.08 8.37
CA ASP A 51 3.79 21.35 9.53
C ASP A 51 5.27 21.09 9.22
N LYS A 52 5.61 19.96 8.59
CA LYS A 52 7.01 19.61 8.29
C LYS A 52 7.66 20.52 7.25
N LYS A 53 6.87 21.03 6.31
CA LYS A 53 7.36 21.89 5.21
C LYS A 53 7.10 23.37 5.47
N ASN A 54 6.58 23.73 6.65
CA ASN A 54 6.22 25.10 7.03
C ASN A 54 5.35 25.80 5.98
N LEU A 55 4.39 25.06 5.43
CA LEU A 55 3.46 25.58 4.41
C LEU A 55 2.33 26.35 5.06
N ASN A 56 1.63 27.16 4.27
CA ASN A 56 0.48 27.89 4.75
C ASN A 56 -0.71 26.94 4.98
N SER A 57 -1.28 26.96 6.18
CA SER A 57 -2.35 26.04 6.59
C SER A 57 -3.72 26.39 6.01
N SER A 58 -3.88 27.57 5.41
CA SER A 58 -5.09 27.96 4.68
C SER A 58 -5.35 27.13 3.42
N ASP A 59 -4.32 26.46 2.92
CA ASP A 59 -4.29 25.89 1.56
C ASP A 59 -4.61 24.39 1.57
N ARG A 60 -5.30 23.89 2.62
CA ARG A 60 -5.69 22.46 2.74
C ARG A 60 -6.46 21.96 1.52
N GLN A 61 -7.21 22.83 0.85
CA GLN A 61 -7.99 22.50 -0.36
C GLN A 61 -7.11 22.32 -1.60
N ASP A 62 -5.88 22.80 -1.56
CA ASP A 62 -4.94 22.71 -2.68
C ASP A 62 -4.12 21.42 -2.65
N PHE A 63 -4.29 20.60 -1.61
CA PHE A 63 -3.72 19.27 -1.52
C PHE A 63 -4.64 18.22 -2.13
N VAL A 64 -4.07 17.34 -2.94
CA VAL A 64 -4.71 16.12 -3.43
C VAL A 64 -4.06 14.94 -2.77
N THR A 65 -4.88 14.03 -2.29
CA THR A 65 -4.49 12.88 -1.49
C THR A 65 -4.92 11.60 -2.20
N GLU A 66 -3.99 10.66 -2.30
CA GLU A 66 -4.24 9.35 -2.86
C GLU A 66 -3.51 8.31 -2.00
N PHE A 67 -4.06 7.11 -1.89
CA PHE A 67 -3.36 6.02 -1.22
C PHE A 67 -2.66 5.15 -2.28
N VAL A 68 -1.35 4.99 -2.15
CA VAL A 68 -0.51 4.33 -3.15
C VAL A 68 0.42 3.31 -2.51
N HIS A 69 0.96 2.41 -3.32
CA HIS A 69 2.07 1.57 -2.94
C HIS A 69 3.33 2.04 -3.68
N ILE A 70 4.33 2.52 -2.95
CA ILE A 70 5.61 2.99 -3.48
C ILE A 70 6.70 1.95 -3.21
N LYS A 71 7.48 1.61 -4.23
CA LYS A 71 8.63 0.70 -4.13
C LYS A 71 9.90 1.46 -3.77
N GLY A 72 10.89 0.73 -3.25
CA GLY A 72 12.19 1.30 -2.87
C GLY A 72 12.90 2.11 -3.96
N ASN A 73 12.70 1.73 -5.22
CA ASN A 73 13.25 2.43 -6.38
C ASN A 73 12.48 3.71 -6.77
N GLY A 74 11.44 4.09 -6.03
CA GLY A 74 10.59 5.25 -6.32
C GLY A 74 9.39 4.97 -7.22
N SER A 75 9.30 3.82 -7.89
CA SER A 75 8.11 3.50 -8.71
C SER A 75 6.88 3.31 -7.81
N PHE A 76 5.76 3.94 -8.15
CA PHE A 76 4.52 3.88 -7.35
C PHE A 76 3.31 3.40 -8.16
N TYR A 77 2.38 2.78 -7.46
CA TYR A 77 1.28 1.98 -8.00
C TYR A 77 -0.02 2.28 -7.27
N GLU A 78 -1.15 2.01 -7.93
CA GLU A 78 -2.47 2.08 -7.32
C GLU A 78 -2.55 1.19 -6.08
N SER A 79 -3.23 1.69 -5.04
CA SER A 79 -3.48 0.93 -3.83
C SER A 79 -4.79 1.36 -3.17
N ASN A 80 -5.16 0.65 -2.10
CA ASN A 80 -6.36 0.92 -1.32
C ASN A 80 -6.05 0.76 0.16
N LEU A 81 -6.37 1.79 0.95
CA LEU A 81 -6.14 1.87 2.39
C LEU A 81 -6.64 0.65 3.18
N ASN A 82 -7.69 0.00 2.69
CA ASN A 82 -8.38 -1.10 3.36
C ASN A 82 -7.96 -2.48 2.85
N SER A 83 -6.88 -2.59 2.06
CA SER A 83 -6.43 -3.85 1.48
C SER A 83 -4.92 -3.84 1.23
N ASN A 84 -4.34 -5.00 0.94
CA ASN A 84 -2.95 -5.10 0.45
C ASN A 84 -2.88 -5.09 -1.09
N TYR A 85 -3.90 -4.52 -1.75
CA TYR A 85 -3.95 -4.44 -3.21
C TYR A 85 -2.84 -3.52 -3.74
N VAL A 86 -2.13 -4.02 -4.77
CA VAL A 86 -1.16 -3.28 -5.57
C VAL A 86 -1.59 -3.43 -7.02
N GLY A 87 -2.03 -2.32 -7.62
CA GLY A 87 -2.60 -2.28 -8.96
C GLY A 87 -1.59 -1.84 -10.02
N THR A 88 -2.07 -1.04 -10.95
CA THR A 88 -1.28 -0.54 -12.08
C THR A 88 -0.25 0.49 -11.65
N HIS A 89 0.82 0.60 -12.45
CA HIS A 89 1.85 1.64 -12.28
C HIS A 89 1.24 3.01 -12.55
N LEU A 90 1.56 3.97 -11.69
CA LEU A 90 1.05 5.34 -11.75
C LEU A 90 2.16 6.37 -12.08
N GLY A 91 3.41 6.05 -11.78
CA GLY A 91 4.54 6.95 -12.03
C GLY A 91 5.76 6.59 -11.19
N ASP A 92 6.74 7.48 -11.21
CA ASP A 92 8.02 7.30 -10.53
C ASP A 92 8.35 8.54 -9.67
N SER A 93 8.95 8.28 -8.51
CA SER A 93 9.45 9.29 -7.58
C SER A 93 10.95 9.08 -7.30
N HIS A 94 11.53 9.89 -6.40
CA HIS A 94 12.84 9.57 -5.87
C HIS A 94 12.80 8.24 -5.07
N THR A 95 13.94 7.56 -5.00
CA THR A 95 14.12 6.37 -4.15
C THR A 95 13.66 6.66 -2.72
N THR A 96 13.04 5.67 -2.08
CA THR A 96 12.56 5.86 -0.71
C THR A 96 13.74 5.98 0.26
N ILE A 97 13.51 6.60 1.42
CA ILE A 97 14.54 6.94 2.42
C ILE A 97 15.46 5.77 2.83
N ASN A 98 14.99 4.52 2.69
CA ASN A 98 15.73 3.30 3.01
C ASN A 98 15.64 2.21 1.92
N ASN A 99 15.25 2.58 0.69
CA ASN A 99 14.96 1.63 -0.40
C ASN A 99 13.90 0.55 -0.05
N ALA A 100 13.06 0.77 0.97
CA ALA A 100 11.97 -0.13 1.30
C ALA A 100 10.69 0.23 0.54
N ASN A 101 9.77 -0.73 0.50
CA ASN A 101 8.44 -0.54 -0.06
C ASN A 101 7.48 -0.06 1.03
N TYR A 102 6.58 0.84 0.67
CA TYR A 102 5.60 1.41 1.58
C TYR A 102 4.23 1.44 0.94
N PHE A 103 3.19 1.14 1.73
CA PHE A 103 1.88 1.73 1.49
C PHE A 103 1.93 3.15 2.04
N ALA A 104 1.55 4.15 1.26
CA ALA A 104 1.78 5.55 1.57
C ALA A 104 0.62 6.44 1.14
N TRP A 105 0.42 7.53 1.88
CA TRP A 105 -0.33 8.68 1.41
C TRP A 105 0.52 9.46 0.41
N LYS A 106 0.09 9.52 -0.84
CA LYS A 106 0.60 10.46 -1.85
C LYS A 106 -0.15 11.77 -1.68
N ILE A 107 0.56 12.83 -1.34
CA ILE A 107 0.02 14.16 -1.08
C ILE A 107 0.63 15.12 -2.09
N THR A 108 -0.18 15.57 -3.05
CA THR A 108 0.21 16.51 -4.09
C THR A 108 -0.20 17.91 -3.70
N ASP A 109 0.77 18.78 -3.47
CA ASP A 109 0.60 20.22 -3.29
C ASP A 109 0.50 20.89 -4.67
N ARG A 110 -0.71 21.33 -5.04
CA ARG A 110 -0.94 21.95 -6.35
C ARG A 110 -0.36 23.35 -6.47
N ILE A 111 -0.13 24.06 -5.36
CA ILE A 111 0.41 25.42 -5.39
C ILE A 111 1.92 25.37 -5.59
N ASN A 112 2.61 24.55 -4.81
CA ASN A 112 4.07 24.47 -4.85
C ASN A 112 4.60 23.45 -5.86
N ASN A 113 3.72 22.70 -6.51
CA ASN A 113 4.06 21.66 -7.49
C ASN A 113 4.95 20.55 -6.90
N PHE A 114 4.70 20.17 -5.65
CA PHE A 114 5.42 19.10 -4.95
C PHE A 114 4.49 17.93 -4.65
N THR A 115 5.02 16.71 -4.70
CA THR A 115 4.33 15.52 -4.21
C THR A 115 5.14 14.88 -3.11
N TYR A 116 4.49 14.56 -2.00
CA TYR A 116 5.08 13.91 -0.83
C TYR A 116 4.47 12.54 -0.64
N PHE A 117 5.28 11.55 -0.30
CA PHE A 117 4.83 10.20 0.04
C PHE A 117 5.02 10.00 1.54
N ILE A 118 3.93 9.79 2.27
CA ILE A 118 3.93 9.71 3.73
C ILE A 118 3.57 8.30 4.19
N GLU A 119 4.42 7.71 5.04
CA GLU A 119 4.14 6.46 5.72
C GLU A 119 2.94 6.64 6.67
N PRO A 120 1.86 5.83 6.51
CA PRO A 120 0.60 6.05 7.19
C PRO A 120 0.64 5.66 8.67
N LEU A 121 1.72 5.07 9.17
CA LEU A 121 1.81 4.63 10.57
C LEU A 121 2.44 5.67 11.50
N ASN A 122 3.44 6.41 11.00
CA ASN A 122 4.24 7.34 11.81
C ASN A 122 4.31 8.76 11.21
N GLY A 123 3.80 8.97 9.98
CA GLY A 123 3.87 10.26 9.32
C GLY A 123 5.25 10.61 8.75
N GLU A 124 6.15 9.64 8.58
CA GLU A 124 7.45 9.86 7.94
C GLU A 124 7.26 10.15 6.45
N ILE A 125 7.95 11.18 5.93
CA ILE A 125 8.00 11.42 4.48
C ILE A 125 9.03 10.42 3.94
N VAL A 126 8.58 9.40 3.23
CA VAL A 126 9.43 8.32 2.73
C VAL A 126 10.01 8.61 1.35
N SER A 127 9.39 9.51 0.58
CA SER A 127 9.86 9.99 -0.72
C SER A 127 9.17 11.32 -1.05
N GLU A 128 9.75 12.08 -1.98
CA GLU A 128 9.18 13.32 -2.49
C GLU A 128 9.57 13.51 -3.96
N ILE A 129 8.81 14.31 -4.71
CA ILE A 129 9.18 14.80 -6.04
C ILE A 129 8.73 16.25 -6.21
N SER A 130 9.60 17.03 -6.86
CA SER A 130 9.23 18.29 -7.50
C SER A 130 8.72 17.95 -8.89
N GLN A 131 7.54 18.42 -9.25
CA GLN A 131 7.02 18.38 -10.62
C GLN A 131 7.54 19.58 -11.43
#